data_AF-A0A0M1JI28-F1
#
_entry.id   AF-A0A0M1JI28-F1
#
_cell.length_a   1.000
_cell.length_b   1.000
_cell.length_c   1.000
_cell.angle_alpha   90.00
_cell.angle_beta   90.00
_cell.angle_gamma   90.00
#
_symmetry.space_group_name_H-M   'P 1'
#
loop_
_entity.id
_entity.type
_entity.pdbx_description
1 polymer ?
#
loop_
_entity_poly.entity_id
_entity_poly.type
_entity_poly.pdbx_seq_one_letter_code
_entity_poly.pdbx_strand_id
1 'polypeptide(L)'
;MREEYDFSKAKRAKDIPHLAKLQAEAKGKTPVVIMLDDDLLDNFQIQAKQRGIEYQTLINKILRASIDSSVLTEDLLRKVVREELNLYKTAR
;
A
#
# COMPACT_ATOMS: atom_id res chain seq x y z
N MET A 1 -17.16 23.83 24.49
CA MET A 1 -17.90 23.59 23.21
C MET A 1 -18.98 24.66 23.13
N ARG A 2 -19.14 25.38 22.00
CA ARG A 2 -20.22 26.38 21.88
C ARG A 2 -21.55 25.65 21.68
N GLU A 3 -22.59 26.13 22.35
CA GLU A 3 -23.85 25.39 22.49
C GLU A 3 -24.64 25.25 21.19
N GLU A 4 -24.47 26.15 20.21
CA GLU A 4 -25.29 26.10 19.00
C GLU A 4 -24.47 26.50 17.76
N TYR A 5 -24.30 25.55 16.86
CA TYR A 5 -23.85 25.81 15.49
C TYR A 5 -25.08 25.80 14.58
N ASP A 6 -25.30 26.90 13.85
CA ASP A 6 -26.35 26.97 12.83
C ASP A 6 -25.93 26.18 11.58
N PHE A 7 -26.52 25.00 11.40
CA PHE A 7 -26.30 24.11 10.26
C PHE A 7 -27.34 24.29 9.15
N SER A 8 -28.17 25.33 9.18
CA SER A 8 -29.27 25.53 8.20
C SER A 8 -28.79 25.65 6.75
N LYS A 9 -27.53 26.03 6.53
CA LYS A 9 -26.88 26.12 5.21
C LYS A 9 -25.83 25.02 4.96
N ALA A 10 -25.72 24.04 5.85
CA ALA A 10 -24.73 22.97 5.71
C ALA A 10 -25.09 22.05 4.54
N LYS A 11 -24.19 21.91 3.58
CA LYS A 11 -24.30 20.91 2.50
C LYS A 11 -23.70 19.60 2.97
N ARG A 12 -24.30 18.46 2.58
CA ARG A 12 -23.73 17.16 2.93
C ARG A 12 -22.34 17.04 2.30
N ALA A 13 -21.41 16.38 2.99
CA ALA A 13 -20.05 16.20 2.49
C ALA A 13 -19.98 15.53 1.10
N LYS A 14 -21.03 14.79 0.70
CA LYS A 14 -21.19 14.21 -0.63
C LYS A 14 -21.49 15.23 -1.74
N ASP A 15 -22.05 16.38 -1.39
CA ASP A 15 -22.48 17.43 -2.33
C ASP A 15 -21.42 18.54 -2.48
N ILE A 16 -20.35 18.47 -1.68
CA ILE A 16 -19.19 19.36 -1.78
C ILE A 16 -18.16 18.67 -2.67
N PRO A 17 -17.88 19.18 -3.89
CA PRO A 17 -17.04 18.50 -4.87
C PRO A 17 -15.68 18.04 -4.35
N HIS A 18 -15.05 18.85 -3.48
CA HIS A 18 -13.76 18.53 -2.88
C HIS A 18 -13.86 17.37 -1.88
N LEU A 19 -14.91 17.33 -1.05
CA LEU A 19 -15.13 16.27 -0.07
C LEU A 19 -15.65 14.98 -0.71
N ALA A 20 -16.44 15.09 -1.78
CA ALA A 20 -16.85 13.96 -2.60
C ALA A 20 -15.65 13.28 -3.27
N LYS A 21 -14.65 14.06 -3.71
CA LYS A 21 -13.39 13.54 -4.25
C LYS A 21 -12.58 12.77 -3.18
N LEU A 22 -12.44 13.32 -1.99
CA LEU A 22 -11.78 12.63 -0.87
C LEU A 22 -12.52 11.34 -0.47
N GLN A 23 -13.85 11.34 -0.49
CA GLN A 23 -14.65 10.13 -0.25
C GLN A 23 -14.49 9.09 -1.37
N ALA A 24 -14.36 9.52 -2.62
CA ALA A 24 -14.09 8.64 -3.75
C ALA A 24 -12.67 8.03 -3.68
N GLU A 25 -11.67 8.81 -3.26
CA GLU A 25 -10.29 8.35 -3.05
C GLU A 25 -10.16 7.37 -1.87
N ALA A 26 -11.05 7.46 -0.89
CA ALA A 26 -11.18 6.53 0.22
C ALA A 26 -12.03 5.28 -0.12
N LYS A 27 -12.75 5.26 -1.25
CA LYS A 27 -13.61 4.15 -1.63
C LYS A 27 -12.76 2.89 -1.89
N GLY A 28 -12.94 1.86 -1.05
CA GLY A 28 -12.18 0.61 -1.12
C GLY A 28 -10.92 0.57 -0.24
N LYS A 29 -10.66 1.60 0.56
CA LYS A 29 -9.61 1.61 1.59
C LYS A 29 -10.25 1.54 2.97
N THR A 30 -9.82 0.59 3.80
CA THR A 30 -10.24 0.49 5.19
C THR A 30 -9.20 1.19 6.07
N PRO A 31 -9.58 2.18 6.90
CA PRO A 31 -8.64 2.76 7.86
C PRO A 31 -8.26 1.71 8.89
N VAL A 32 -6.96 1.54 9.11
CA VAL A 32 -6.41 0.62 10.11
C VAL A 32 -5.44 1.39 11.01
N VAL A 33 -5.47 1.10 12.29
CA VAL A 33 -4.48 1.60 13.24
C VAL A 33 -3.44 0.51 13.43
N ILE A 34 -2.21 0.76 12.99
CA ILE A 34 -1.06 -0.13 13.14
C ILE A 34 0.07 0.64 13.80
N MET A 35 0.84 -0.03 14.65
CA MET A 35 2.10 0.51 15.17
C MET A 35 3.22 0.08 14.23
N LEU A 36 4.02 1.04 13.77
CA LEU A 36 5.21 0.82 12.96
C LEU A 36 6.36 1.51 13.68
N ASP A 37 7.55 0.91 13.59
CA ASP A 37 8.76 1.51 14.14
C ASP A 37 9.10 2.82 13.40
N ASP A 38 9.67 3.78 14.14
CA ASP A 38 9.95 5.12 13.61
C ASP A 38 10.96 5.08 12.47
N ASP A 39 11.95 4.19 12.54
CA ASP A 39 12.98 4.00 11.51
C ASP A 39 12.40 3.48 10.18
N LEU A 40 11.39 2.59 10.27
CA LEU A 40 10.63 2.15 9.10
C LEU A 40 9.89 3.31 8.47
N LEU A 41 9.16 4.11 9.27
CA LEU A 41 8.41 5.26 8.77
C LEU A 41 9.33 6.27 8.07
N ASP A 42 10.48 6.57 8.67
CA ASP A 42 11.46 7.49 8.10
C ASP A 42 11.99 7.00 6.76
N ASN A 43 12.35 5.72 6.67
CA ASN A 43 12.83 5.12 5.43
C ASN A 43 11.75 5.14 4.34
N PHE A 44 10.50 4.80 4.68
CA PHE A 44 9.37 4.87 3.75
C PHE A 44 9.09 6.30 3.28
N GLN A 45 9.22 7.30 4.15
CA GLN A 45 9.07 8.70 3.77
C GLN A 45 10.15 9.14 2.77
N ILE A 46 11.41 8.78 3.00
CA ILE A 46 12.53 9.11 2.10
C ILE A 46 12.31 8.47 0.73
N GLN A 47 12.00 7.18 0.69
CA GLN A 47 11.77 6.45 -0.56
C GLN A 47 10.55 6.98 -1.32
N ALA A 48 9.49 7.36 -0.62
CA ALA A 48 8.29 7.91 -1.23
C ALA A 48 8.55 9.29 -1.84
N LYS A 49 9.31 10.16 -1.13
CA LYS A 49 9.76 11.46 -1.66
C LYS A 49 10.58 11.30 -2.94
N GLN A 50 11.53 10.36 -2.96
CA GLN A 50 12.35 10.07 -4.15
C GLN A 50 11.50 9.62 -5.35
N ARG A 51 10.39 8.94 -5.10
CA ARG A 51 9.48 8.42 -6.13
C ARG A 51 8.32 9.37 -6.46
N GLY A 52 8.20 10.51 -5.76
CA GLY A 52 7.11 11.46 -5.93
C GLY A 52 5.72 10.91 -5.54
N ILE A 53 5.66 9.94 -4.62
CA ILE A 53 4.41 9.32 -4.16
C ILE A 53 4.25 9.48 -2.64
N GLU A 54 3.04 9.23 -2.13
CA GLU A 54 2.80 9.19 -0.69
C GLU A 54 3.38 7.91 -0.06
N TYR A 55 3.94 8.02 1.15
CA TYR A 55 4.51 6.89 1.87
C TYR A 55 3.48 5.78 2.15
N GLN A 56 2.22 6.15 2.43
CA GLN A 56 1.13 5.18 2.61
C GLN A 56 0.85 4.36 1.34
N THR A 57 0.95 5.02 0.18
CA THR A 57 0.80 4.35 -1.13
C THR A 57 1.95 3.38 -1.38
N LEU A 58 3.18 3.76 -1.00
CA LEU A 58 4.35 2.89 -1.09
C LEU A 58 4.21 1.67 -0.17
N ILE A 59 3.82 1.87 1.09
CA ILE A 59 3.57 0.79 2.06
C ILE A 59 2.52 -0.18 1.51
N ASN A 60 1.37 0.32 1.05
CA ASN A 60 0.33 -0.53 0.46
C ASN A 60 0.83 -1.32 -0.76
N LYS A 61 1.66 -0.71 -1.62
CA LYS A 61 2.24 -1.41 -2.78
C LYS A 61 3.17 -2.56 -2.35
N ILE A 62 3.99 -2.35 -1.32
CA ILE A 62 4.87 -3.40 -0.79
C ILE A 62 4.07 -4.52 -0.13
N LEU A 63 3.05 -4.19 0.67
CA LEU A 63 2.17 -5.19 1.28
C LEU A 63 1.42 -6.01 0.23
N ARG A 64 1.04 -5.40 -0.90
CA ARG A 64 0.43 -6.12 -2.02
C ARG A 64 1.45 -7.06 -2.69
N ALA A 65 2.65 -6.55 -2.94
CA ALA A 65 3.74 -7.34 -3.52
C ALA A 65 4.17 -8.50 -2.61
N SER A 66 4.10 -8.36 -1.28
CA SER A 66 4.44 -9.47 -0.37
C SER A 66 3.40 -10.58 -0.37
N ILE A 67 2.12 -10.23 -0.58
CA ILE A 67 1.06 -11.23 -0.81
C ILE A 67 1.31 -11.94 -2.13
N ASP A 68 1.61 -11.19 -3.20
CA ASP A 68 1.88 -11.79 -4.52
C ASP A 68 3.18 -12.61 -4.54
N SER A 69 4.21 -12.19 -3.79
CA SER A 69 5.48 -12.90 -3.70
C SER A 69 5.42 -14.15 -2.82
N SER A 70 4.38 -14.32 -2.00
CA SER A 70 4.12 -15.61 -1.35
C SER A 70 3.90 -16.74 -2.36
N VAL A 71 3.47 -16.41 -3.59
CA VAL A 71 3.37 -17.35 -4.72
C VAL A 71 4.74 -17.72 -5.29
N LEU A 72 5.73 -16.82 -5.19
CA LEU A 72 7.14 -17.04 -5.54
C LEU A 72 7.94 -17.37 -4.27
N THR A 73 7.57 -18.46 -3.60
CA THR A 73 8.31 -18.96 -2.43
C THR A 73 9.76 -19.28 -2.81
N GLU A 74 10.71 -19.08 -1.89
CA GLU A 74 12.12 -19.43 -2.09
C GLU A 74 12.29 -20.88 -2.58
N ASP A 75 11.42 -21.78 -2.14
CA ASP A 75 11.36 -23.17 -2.61
C ASP A 75 11.04 -23.30 -4.09
N LEU A 76 10.15 -22.47 -4.63
CA LEU A 76 9.82 -22.46 -6.06
C LEU A 76 11.03 -21.95 -6.87
N LEU A 77 11.67 -20.88 -6.41
CA LEU A 77 12.90 -20.35 -7.01
C LEU A 77 14.03 -21.39 -6.98
N ARG A 78 14.25 -22.04 -5.82
CA ARG A 78 15.24 -23.10 -5.64
C ARG A 78 14.95 -24.32 -6.53
N LYS A 79 13.67 -24.66 -6.71
CA LYS A 79 13.23 -25.75 -7.58
C LYS A 79 13.54 -25.44 -9.04
N VAL A 80 13.13 -24.28 -9.53
CA VAL A 80 13.39 -23.84 -10.93
C VAL A 80 14.89 -23.77 -11.19
N VAL A 81 15.68 -23.17 -10.30
CA VAL A 81 17.15 -23.10 -10.46
C VAL A 81 17.79 -24.48 -10.48
N ARG A 82 17.31 -25.43 -9.65
CA ARG A 82 17.81 -26.82 -9.66
C ARG A 82 17.40 -27.60 -10.90
N GLU A 83 16.18 -27.40 -11.39
CA GLU A 83 15.70 -28.01 -12.64
C GLU A 83 16.57 -27.56 -13.82
N GLU A 84 16.79 -26.25 -13.99
CA GLU A 84 17.65 -25.71 -15.04
C GLU A 84 19.10 -26.23 -14.91
N LEU A 85 19.69 -26.21 -13.71
CA LEU A 85 21.06 -26.71 -13.50
C LEU A 85 21.22 -28.21 -13.76
N ASN A 86 20.19 -29.02 -13.51
CA ASN A 86 20.22 -30.45 -13.84
C ASN A 86 20.12 -30.68 -15.34
N LEU A 87 19.28 -29.92 -16.05
CA LEU A 87 19.19 -29.98 -17.51
C LEU A 87 20.53 -29.65 -18.17
N TYR A 88 21.26 -28.66 -17.66
CA TYR A 88 22.62 -28.33 -18.13
C TYR A 88 23.66 -29.44 -17.84
N LYS A 89 23.49 -30.24 -16.77
CA LYS A 89 24.40 -31.35 -16.46
C LYS A 89 24.14 -32.60 -17.28
N THR A 90 22.90 -32.84 -17.69
CA THR A 90 22.52 -34.01 -18.50
C THR A 90 22.80 -33.80 -19.99
N ALA A 91 22.95 -32.55 -20.44
CA ALA A 91 23.28 -32.20 -21.82
C ALA A 91 24.79 -32.23 -22.16
N ARG A 92 25.64 -32.78 -21.28
CA ARG A 92 27.09 -32.95 -21.46
C ARG A 92 27.49 -34.41 -21.29
#